data_AF-A0A968JA29-F1
#
_entry.id   AF-A0A968JA29-F1
#
_cell.length_a   1.000
_cell.length_b   1.000
_cell.length_c   1.000
_cell.angle_alpha   90.00
_cell.angle_beta   90.00
_cell.angle_gamma   90.00
#
_symmetry.space_group_name_H-M   'P 1'
#
loop_
_entity.id
_entity.type
_entity.pdbx_description
1 polymer ?
#
loop_
_entity_poly.entity_id
_entity_poly.type
_entity_poly.pdbx_seq_one_letter_code
_entity_poly.pdbx_strand_id
1 'polypeptide(L)'
;MYLKLAYLYPESGVVPTEEIDGMWHAWILDTTKYMSDCDQIFGYYLHHYPYLGLRGADDEIALEKSFEQTRALFEEHFGVKLCEDYEASSCRDDCISLHLNPMFIEGNELNPVEFFNTQQRPCPIRK
;
A
#
# COMPACT_ATOMS: atom_id res chain seq x y z
N MET A 1 6.15 -1.20 -5.38
CA MET A 1 6.05 0.21 -5.83
C MET A 1 6.09 1.14 -4.63
N TYR A 2 5.14 1.02 -3.68
CA TYR A 2 5.12 1.81 -2.44
C TYR A 2 6.42 1.81 -1.62
N LEU A 3 6.99 0.64 -1.30
CA LEU A 3 8.22 0.55 -0.49
C LEU A 3 9.40 1.34 -1.05
N LYS A 4 9.51 1.45 -2.39
CA LYS A 4 10.54 2.28 -3.03
C LYS A 4 10.30 3.76 -2.76
N LEU A 5 9.04 4.22 -2.79
CA LEU A 5 8.70 5.59 -2.44
C LEU A 5 8.96 5.85 -0.95
N ALA A 6 8.59 4.92 -0.06
CA ALA A 6 8.87 5.04 1.37
C ALA A 6 10.38 5.17 1.66
N TYR A 7 11.22 4.49 0.87
CA TYR A 7 12.68 4.62 0.95
C TYR A 7 13.22 5.95 0.38
N LEU A 8 12.71 6.39 -0.77
CA LEU A 8 13.17 7.63 -1.42
C LEU A 8 12.68 8.90 -0.71
N TYR A 9 11.56 8.81 0.00
CA TYR A 9 10.83 9.93 0.58
C TYR A 9 10.49 9.70 2.07
N PRO A 10 11.49 9.46 2.93
CA PRO A 10 11.27 9.08 4.33
C PRO A 10 10.58 10.17 5.16
N GLU A 11 10.72 11.44 4.76
CA GLU A 11 10.11 12.60 5.46
C GLU A 11 8.76 13.04 4.87
N SER A 12 8.38 12.50 3.71
CA SER A 12 7.25 13.01 2.93
C SER A 12 5.90 12.42 3.35
N GLY A 13 5.88 11.50 4.31
CA GLY A 13 4.64 10.90 4.81
C GLY A 13 3.84 10.19 3.72
N VAL A 14 4.52 9.42 2.87
CA VAL A 14 3.87 8.62 1.82
C VAL A 14 2.98 7.55 2.46
N VAL A 15 1.70 7.54 2.12
CA VAL A 15 0.71 6.63 2.72
C VAL A 15 0.28 5.54 1.73
N PRO A 16 0.13 4.28 2.17
CA PRO A 16 -0.26 3.20 1.27
C PRO A 16 -1.73 3.30 0.86
N THR A 17 -2.08 2.64 -0.25
CA THR A 17 -3.48 2.28 -0.53
C THR A 17 -3.94 1.21 0.45
N GLU A 18 -5.26 1.02 0.61
CA GLU A 18 -5.82 -0.04 1.46
C GLU A 18 -5.25 -1.44 1.17
N GLU A 19 -5.13 -1.82 -0.11
CA GLU A 19 -4.56 -3.12 -0.50
C GLU A 19 -3.09 -3.25 -0.09
N ILE A 20 -2.29 -2.20 -0.30
CA ILE A 20 -0.87 -2.19 0.06
C ILE A 20 -0.70 -2.25 1.58
N ASP A 21 -1.55 -1.54 2.33
CA ASP A 21 -1.53 -1.53 3.79
C ASP A 21 -1.90 -2.90 4.36
N GLY A 22 -2.93 -3.57 3.81
CA GLY A 22 -3.30 -4.93 4.20
C GLY A 22 -2.18 -5.94 3.98
N MET A 23 -1.49 -5.85 2.84
CA MET A 23 -0.30 -6.68 2.58
C MET A 23 0.85 -6.38 3.53
N TRP A 24 1.05 -5.10 3.87
CA TRP A 24 2.10 -4.70 4.81
C TRP A 24 1.80 -5.21 6.24
N HIS A 25 0.55 -5.12 6.70
CA HIS A 25 0.15 -5.73 7.97
C HIS A 25 0.45 -7.22 8.01
N ALA A 26 0.07 -7.97 6.97
CA ALA A 26 0.36 -9.40 6.90
C ALA A 26 1.87 -9.69 6.94
N TRP A 27 2.68 -8.86 6.30
CA TRP A 27 4.13 -9.00 6.31
C TRP A 27 4.75 -8.72 7.69
N ILE A 28 4.26 -7.72 8.43
CA ILE A 28 4.74 -7.38 9.78
C ILE A 28 4.50 -8.53 10.77
N LEU A 29 3.46 -9.36 10.58
CA LEU A 29 3.12 -10.46 11.49
C LEU A 29 4.26 -11.49 11.62
N ASP A 30 5.02 -11.75 10.55
CA ASP A 30 6.28 -12.50 10.66
C ASP A 30 7.42 -11.54 11.02
N THR A 31 7.48 -11.18 12.30
CA THR A 31 8.40 -10.14 12.79
C THR A 31 9.87 -10.45 12.49
N THR A 32 10.28 -11.72 12.55
CA THR A 32 11.68 -12.11 12.30
C THR A 32 12.02 -11.93 10.83
N LYS A 33 11.16 -12.42 9.94
CA LYS A 33 11.33 -12.22 8.50
C LYS A 33 11.25 -10.74 8.13
N TYR A 34 10.29 -10.01 8.68
CA TYR A 34 10.11 -8.58 8.42
C TYR A 34 11.35 -7.77 8.80
N MET A 35 11.94 -8.00 9.97
CA MET A 35 13.18 -7.35 10.39
C MET A 35 14.35 -7.69 9.46
N SER A 36 14.51 -8.96 9.08
CA SER A 36 15.58 -9.39 8.19
C SER A 36 15.43 -8.82 6.77
N ASP A 37 14.21 -8.78 6.24
CA ASP A 37 13.95 -8.21 4.92
C ASP A 37 14.17 -6.68 4.95
N CYS A 38 13.75 -5.99 6.02
CA CYS A 38 13.98 -4.55 6.17
C CYS A 38 15.48 -4.20 6.20
N ASP A 39 16.29 -4.96 6.95
CA ASP A 39 17.74 -4.77 6.99
C ASP A 39 18.39 -4.97 5.62
N GLN A 40 17.96 -5.99 4.87
CA GLN A 40 18.48 -6.26 3.53
C GLN A 40 18.08 -5.22 2.48
N ILE A 41 16.83 -4.71 2.55
CA ILE A 41 16.28 -3.81 1.53
C ILE A 41 16.62 -2.35 1.83
N PHE A 42 16.50 -1.94 3.09
CA PHE A 42 16.61 -0.55 3.52
C PHE A 42 17.86 -0.28 4.36
N GLY A 43 18.44 -1.29 5.01
CA GLY A 43 19.49 -1.11 6.02
C GLY A 43 18.99 -0.55 7.36
N TYR A 44 17.67 -0.47 7.53
CA TYR A 44 16.99 -0.04 8.74
C TYR A 44 15.57 -0.63 8.80
N TYR A 45 14.96 -0.60 9.97
CA TYR A 45 13.59 -1.06 10.15
C TYR A 45 12.59 0.01 9.70
N LEU A 46 11.76 -0.33 8.71
CA LEU A 46 10.69 0.55 8.27
C LEU A 46 9.54 0.48 9.29
N HIS A 47 9.35 1.56 10.04
CA HIS A 47 8.28 1.63 11.04
C HIS A 47 6.94 1.96 10.38
N HIS A 48 5.91 1.17 10.69
CA HIS A 48 4.53 1.45 10.30
C HIS A 48 3.85 2.36 11.34
N TYR A 49 3.15 3.40 10.88
CA TYR A 49 2.37 4.31 11.71
C TYR A 49 0.88 4.24 11.29
N PRO A 50 0.05 3.44 11.98
CA PRO A 50 -1.31 3.13 11.53
C PRO A 50 -2.37 4.21 11.82
N TYR A 51 -2.00 5.28 12.51
CA TYR A 51 -2.98 6.15 13.18
C TYR A 51 -3.33 7.44 12.43
N LEU A 52 -2.73 7.70 11.27
CA LEU A 52 -3.00 8.91 10.49
C LEU A 52 -4.44 8.85 9.93
N GLY A 53 -5.21 9.92 10.15
CA GLY A 53 -6.63 10.00 9.76
C GLY A 53 -7.62 9.54 10.83
N LEU A 54 -7.16 9.20 12.04
CA LEU A 54 -8.01 8.69 13.13
C LEU A 54 -8.25 9.72 14.24
N ARG A 55 -7.52 10.84 14.26
CA ARG A 55 -7.52 11.80 15.39
C ARG A 55 -8.39 13.05 15.17
N GLY A 56 -9.40 12.94 14.32
CA GLY A 56 -10.35 14.02 14.00
C GLY A 56 -10.13 14.64 12.62
N ALA A 57 -10.91 15.68 12.32
CA ALA A 57 -11.00 16.25 10.97
C ALA A 57 -9.66 16.76 10.41
N ASP A 58 -8.82 17.40 11.24
CA ASP A 58 -7.50 17.89 10.79
C ASP A 58 -6.57 16.73 10.37
N ASP A 59 -6.69 15.58 11.05
CA ASP A 59 -5.89 14.38 10.78
C ASP A 59 -6.38 13.65 9.52
N GLU A 60 -7.70 13.67 9.27
CA GLU A 60 -8.32 13.17 8.04
C GLU A 60 -7.89 13.99 6.82
N ILE A 61 -7.88 15.33 6.94
CA ILE A 61 -7.35 16.22 5.89
C ILE A 61 -5.86 15.96 5.64
N ALA A 62 -5.08 15.70 6.70
CA ALA A 62 -3.67 15.36 6.58
C ALA A 62 -3.47 14.04 5.81
N LEU A 63 -4.28 13.01 6.11
CA LEU A 63 -4.27 11.74 5.39
C LEU A 63 -4.57 11.94 3.89
N GLU A 64 -5.62 12.69 3.56
CA GLU A 64 -6.00 12.95 2.16
C GLU A 64 -4.88 13.65 1.39
N LYS A 65 -4.27 14.67 2.00
CA LYS A 65 -3.13 15.40 1.41
C LYS A 65 -1.90 14.51 1.21
N SER A 66 -1.57 13.67 2.20
CA SER A 66 -0.48 12.69 2.08
C SER A 66 -0.75 11.67 0.97
N PHE A 67 -2.01 11.30 0.78
CA PHE A 67 -2.39 10.38 -0.28
C PHE A 67 -2.34 11.03 -1.66
N GLU A 68 -2.75 12.29 -1.82
CA GLU A 68 -2.53 13.08 -3.05
C GLU A 68 -1.06 13.10 -3.47
N GLN A 69 -0.17 13.34 -2.51
CA GLN A 69 1.28 13.29 -2.74
C GLN A 69 1.72 11.89 -3.19
N THR A 70 1.20 10.86 -2.55
CA THR A 70 1.49 9.47 -2.93
C THR A 70 1.04 9.19 -4.37
N ARG A 71 -0.15 9.64 -4.77
CA ARG A 71 -0.66 9.49 -6.16
C ARG A 71 0.28 10.13 -7.17
N ALA A 72 0.71 11.37 -6.90
CA ALA A 72 1.65 12.08 -7.77
C ALA A 72 2.98 11.35 -7.89
N LEU A 73 3.54 10.86 -6.78
CA LEU A 73 4.79 10.11 -6.78
C LEU A 73 4.67 8.75 -7.49
N PHE A 74 3.51 8.09 -7.41
CA PHE A 74 3.26 6.85 -8.14
C PHE A 74 3.25 7.07 -9.66
N GLU A 75 2.61 8.15 -10.11
CA GLU A 75 2.60 8.51 -11.52
C GLU A 75 4.01 8.90 -11.99
N GLU A 76 4.73 9.71 -11.21
CA GLU A 76 6.09 10.16 -11.55
C GLU A 76 7.09 9.00 -11.65
N HIS A 77 7.13 8.10 -10.67
CA HIS A 77 8.17 7.07 -10.59
C HIS A 77 7.86 5.81 -11.37
N PHE A 78 6.58 5.57 -11.68
CA PHE A 78 6.14 4.30 -12.26
C PHE A 78 5.15 4.44 -13.42
N GLY A 79 4.69 5.65 -13.74
CA GLY A 79 3.67 5.86 -14.77
C GLY A 79 2.30 5.27 -14.42
N VAL A 80 2.05 4.95 -13.14
CA VAL A 80 0.80 4.37 -12.67
C VAL A 80 -0.05 5.45 -12.00
N LYS A 81 -1.25 5.66 -12.54
CA LYS A 81 -2.27 6.51 -11.91
C LYS A 81 -3.09 5.69 -10.94
N LEU A 82 -3.02 6.05 -9.66
CA LEU A 82 -3.96 5.57 -8.65
C LEU A 82 -5.27 6.34 -8.82
N CYS A 83 -6.29 5.68 -9.37
CA CYS A 83 -7.61 6.25 -9.67
C CYS A 83 -8.36 6.73 -8.41
N GLU A 84 -9.45 7.50 -8.59
CA GLU A 84 -10.33 7.95 -7.49
C GLU A 84 -10.91 6.80 -6.66
N ASP A 85 -11.03 5.59 -7.22
CA ASP A 85 -11.54 4.41 -6.53
C ASP A 85 -10.57 3.85 -5.45
N TYR A 86 -9.33 4.36 -5.41
CA TYR A 86 -8.36 3.98 -4.38
C TYR A 86 -8.46 4.94 -3.22
N GLU A 87 -8.65 4.40 -2.03
CA GLU A 87 -8.68 5.16 -0.78
C GLU A 87 -7.34 5.07 -0.03
N ALA A 88 -7.01 6.14 0.68
CA ALA A 88 -5.90 6.15 1.63
C ALA A 88 -6.23 5.21 2.78
N SER A 89 -5.28 4.37 3.18
CA SER A 89 -5.51 3.49 4.34
C SER A 89 -5.20 4.21 5.65
N SER A 90 -6.20 4.27 6.52
CA SER A 90 -6.01 4.43 7.97
C SER A 90 -6.44 3.13 8.63
N CYS A 91 -5.63 2.58 9.53
CA CYS A 91 -5.93 1.28 10.11
C CYS A 91 -7.00 1.46 11.19
N ARG A 92 -8.27 1.51 10.78
CA ARG A 92 -9.42 1.33 11.67
C ARG A 92 -9.51 -0.17 12.01
N ASP A 93 -10.09 -0.52 13.15
CA ASP A 93 -10.08 -1.87 13.76
C ASP A 93 -10.56 -3.06 12.88
N ASP A 94 -10.94 -2.81 11.61
CA ASP A 94 -11.49 -3.76 10.65
C ASP A 94 -10.50 -4.21 9.54
N CYS A 95 -9.18 -3.94 9.64
CA CYS A 95 -8.18 -4.35 8.63
C CYS A 95 -8.04 -5.88 8.39
N ILE A 96 -8.85 -6.73 9.04
CA ILE A 96 -8.95 -8.17 8.78
C ILE A 96 -10.24 -8.54 8.01
N SER A 97 -11.14 -7.59 7.71
CA SER A 97 -12.36 -7.86 6.94
C SER A 97 -12.24 -7.43 5.48
N LEU A 98 -11.13 -7.74 4.81
CA LEU A 98 -11.23 -7.98 3.37
C LEU A 98 -12.07 -9.24 3.20
N HIS A 99 -13.32 -9.06 2.76
CA HIS A 99 -14.08 -10.11 2.11
C HIS A 99 -13.26 -10.60 0.91
N LEU A 100 -12.32 -11.51 1.17
CA LEU A 100 -11.76 -12.39 0.17
C LEU A 100 -12.95 -13.16 -0.39
N ASN A 101 -13.48 -12.71 -1.53
CA ASN A 101 -14.42 -13.49 -2.31
C ASN A 101 -13.76 -14.86 -2.55
N PRO A 102 -14.33 -15.97 -2.03
CA PRO A 102 -13.75 -17.29 -2.21
C PRO A 102 -14.09 -17.73 -3.63
N MET A 103 -13.30 -17.29 -4.61
CA MET A 103 -13.33 -17.87 -5.95
C MET A 103 -11.92 -18.23 -6.37
N PHE A 104 -11.71 -19.55 -6.40
CA PHE A 104 -10.61 -20.29 -7.02
C PHE A 104 -9.29 -20.36 -6.23
N ILE A 105 -9.26 -21.28 -5.25
CA ILE A 105 -8.06 -22.08 -5.00
C ILE A 105 -8.33 -23.47 -5.57
N GLU A 106 -7.97 -23.67 -6.84
CA GLU A 106 -7.47 -24.97 -7.29
C GLU A 106 -6.07 -24.74 -7.85
N GLY A 107 -5.16 -25.64 -7.45
CA GLY A 107 -3.74 -25.41 -7.40
C GLY A 107 -3.10 -24.93 -8.71
N ASN A 108 -2.34 -23.85 -8.59
CA ASN A 108 -0.99 -23.79 -9.14
C ASN A 108 -0.21 -22.68 -8.42
N GLU A 109 1.07 -22.90 -8.18
CA GLU A 109 1.98 -21.90 -7.60
C GLU A 109 1.97 -20.63 -8.46
N LEU A 110 1.34 -19.56 -7.97
CA LEU A 110 1.41 -18.26 -8.63
C LEU A 110 2.73 -17.60 -8.26
N ASN A 111 3.61 -17.52 -9.26
CA ASN A 111 4.84 -16.75 -9.22
C ASN A 111 4.49 -15.26 -8.95
N PRO A 112 5.14 -14.59 -7.98
CA PRO A 112 4.87 -13.18 -7.65
C PRO A 112 4.88 -12.25 -8.86
N VAL A 113 5.63 -12.59 -9.92
CA VAL A 113 5.75 -11.81 -11.15
C VAL A 113 4.47 -11.83 -12.01
N GLU A 114 3.67 -12.91 -11.99
CA GLU A 114 2.43 -12.98 -12.80
C GLU A 114 1.27 -12.20 -12.17
N PHE A 115 1.23 -12.06 -10.84
CA PHE A 115 0.26 -11.23 -10.13
C PHE A 115 0.41 -9.74 -10.48
N PHE A 116 1.66 -9.25 -10.64
CA PHE A 116 1.91 -7.87 -11.05
C PHE A 116 1.47 -7.57 -12.49
N ASN A 117 1.41 -8.57 -13.37
CA ASN A 117 1.02 -8.38 -14.78
C ASN A 117 -0.51 -8.39 -15.00
N THR A 118 -1.30 -8.97 -14.08
CA THR A 118 -2.77 -9.01 -14.20
C THR A 118 -3.47 -7.80 -13.59
N GLN A 119 -2.78 -7.02 -12.76
CA GLN A 119 -3.25 -5.75 -12.18
C GLN A 119 -3.09 -4.55 -13.13
N GLN A 120 -2.50 -4.72 -14.32
CA GLN A 120 -2.52 -3.71 -15.39
C GLN A 120 -3.88 -3.69 -16.10
N ARG A 121 -4.96 -3.42 -15.38
CA ARG A 121 -6.21 -3.02 -16.04
C ARG A 121 -6.13 -1.52 -16.34
N PRO A 122 -6.10 -1.10 -17.62
CA PRO A 122 -6.10 0.31 -17.94
C PRO A 122 -7.39 0.97 -17.43
N CYS A 123 -7.22 2.12 -16.78
CA CYS A 123 -8.33 2.98 -16.35
C CYS A 123 -9.24 3.28 -17.56
N PRO A 124 -10.55 3.01 -17.50
CA PRO A 124 -11.44 3.32 -18.60
C PRO A 124 -11.58 4.83 -18.74
N ILE A 125 -10.90 5.40 -19.74
CA ILE A 125 -11.07 6.80 -20.14
C ILE A 125 -12.52 6.94 -20.62
N ARG A 126 -13.39 7.57 -19.81
CA ARG A 126 -14.70 8.01 -20.27
C ARG A 126 -14.48 9.10 -21.32
N LYS A 127 -14.89 8.80 -22.55
CA LYS A 127 -15.01 9.77 -23.65
C LYS A 127 -16.23 10.67 -23.44
#